data_AF-A0A3N0ITQ0-F1
#
_entry.id   AF-A0A3N0ITQ0-F1
#
_cell.length_a   1.000
_cell.length_b   1.000
_cell.length_c   1.000
_cell.angle_alpha   90.00
_cell.angle_beta   90.00
_cell.angle_gamma   90.00
#
_symmetry.space_group_name_H-M   'P 1'
#
loop_
_entity.id
_entity.type
_entity.pdbx_description
1 polymer ?
#
loop_
_entity_poly.entity_id
_entity_poly.type
_entity_poly.pdbx_seq_one_letter_code
_entity_poly.pdbx_strand_id
1 'polypeptide(L)'
;MEIGIQWPLVLFTLIAGAGFGLLATAGLAQLAAEPGKKTKQIALIGAIVLLGVGGLMSVFHLAHPERFMGAIANLLSFSGIALELLGLAFGGVAALVFLLVVSMENKAGEKVLAVCSILIGVAASFLQGYAYFEVAAQPGWHQIALAFGYLFTSLALGALAYAAIAAGRAEDEAGLRLIGKAACGLAVLA
;
A
#
# COMPACT_ATOMS: atom_id res chain seq x y z
N MET A 1 14.48 -0.41 28.51
CA MET A 1 13.65 -0.96 27.43
C MET A 1 14.45 -2.08 26.79
N GLU A 2 13.93 -3.30 26.76
CA GLU A 2 14.59 -4.38 26.04
C GLU A 2 14.81 -3.96 24.59
N ILE A 3 16.04 -4.11 24.11
CA ILE A 3 16.46 -3.77 22.74
C ILE A 3 16.06 -4.96 21.86
N GLY A 4 14.75 -5.18 21.72
CA GLY A 4 14.19 -6.23 20.87
C GLY A 4 13.77 -5.67 19.52
N ILE A 5 13.85 -6.49 18.48
CA ILE A 5 13.27 -6.15 17.17
C ILE A 5 11.77 -5.92 17.35
N GLN A 6 11.30 -4.76 16.88
CA GLN A 6 9.88 -4.38 16.83
C GLN A 6 9.17 -5.18 15.72
N TRP A 7 9.03 -6.50 15.87
CA TRP A 7 8.43 -7.37 14.85
C TRP A 7 7.04 -6.90 14.36
N PRO A 8 6.13 -6.39 15.23
CA PRO A 8 4.87 -5.83 14.76
C PRO A 8 5.05 -4.64 13.81
N LEU A 9 6.03 -3.76 14.04
CA LEU A 9 6.35 -2.65 13.15
C LEU A 9 6.87 -3.15 11.80
N VAL A 10 7.79 -4.12 11.82
CA VAL A 10 8.35 -4.72 10.60
C VAL A 10 7.23 -5.35 9.76
N LEU A 11 6.35 -6.14 10.38
CA LEU A 11 5.22 -6.77 9.71
C LEU A 11 4.20 -5.75 9.22
N PHE A 12 3.90 -4.71 10.01
CA PHE A 12 3.03 -3.63 9.57
C PHE A 12 3.57 -2.97 8.31
N THR A 13 4.84 -2.57 8.29
CA THR A 13 5.43 -1.88 7.14
C THR A 13 5.49 -2.77 5.91
N LEU A 14 5.86 -4.04 6.07
CA LEU A 14 5.88 -4.99 4.96
C LEU A 14 4.46 -5.22 4.38
N ILE A 15 3.50 -5.53 5.24
CA ILE A 15 2.16 -5.97 4.81
C ILE A 15 1.34 -4.78 4.31
N ALA A 16 1.33 -3.65 5.02
CA ALA A 16 0.62 -2.46 4.57
C ALA A 16 1.28 -1.85 3.33
N GLY A 17 2.62 -1.82 3.26
CA GLY A 17 3.37 -1.41 2.08
C GLY A 17 3.01 -2.24 0.84
N ALA A 18 2.94 -3.57 0.98
CA ALA A 18 2.46 -4.46 -0.08
C ALA A 18 1.01 -4.13 -0.50
N GLY A 19 0.14 -3.79 0.47
CA GLY A 19 -1.23 -3.38 0.22
C GLY A 19 -1.34 -2.08 -0.59
N PHE A 20 -0.56 -1.05 -0.23
CA PHE A 20 -0.48 0.21 -0.97
C PHE A 20 0.08 0.01 -2.38
N GLY A 21 1.15 -0.79 -2.50
CA GLY A 21 1.72 -1.14 -3.80
C GLY A 21 0.75 -1.91 -4.69
N LEU A 22 -0.01 -2.86 -4.13
CA LEU A 22 -1.00 -3.63 -4.87
C LEU A 22 -2.16 -2.74 -5.32
N LEU A 23 -2.61 -1.82 -4.47
CA LEU A 23 -3.63 -0.82 -4.83
C LEU A 23 -3.17 0.08 -5.98
N ALA A 24 -1.94 0.61 -5.89
CA ALA A 24 -1.37 1.42 -6.96
C ALA A 24 -1.22 0.64 -8.27
N THR A 25 -0.76 -0.62 -8.18
CA THR A 25 -0.60 -1.47 -9.36
C THR A 25 -1.94 -1.85 -9.98
N ALA A 26 -2.97 -2.11 -9.17
CA ALA A 26 -4.32 -2.38 -9.67
C ALA A 26 -4.88 -1.18 -10.45
N GLY A 27 -4.63 0.04 -9.98
CA GLY A 27 -4.95 1.27 -10.71
C GLY A 27 -4.16 1.39 -12.02
N LEU A 28 -2.85 1.17 -11.99
CA LEU A 28 -2.01 1.21 -13.18
C LEU A 28 -2.46 0.19 -14.24
N ALA A 29 -2.75 -1.03 -13.81
CA ALA A 29 -3.23 -2.10 -14.68
C ALA A 29 -4.58 -1.75 -15.31
N GLN A 30 -5.51 -1.16 -14.55
CA GLN A 30 -6.79 -0.68 -15.07
C GLN A 30 -6.60 0.34 -16.21
N LEU A 31 -5.63 1.24 -16.11
CA LEU A 31 -5.38 2.26 -17.13
C LEU A 31 -4.58 1.72 -18.33
N ALA A 32 -3.67 0.78 -18.10
CA ALA A 32 -2.74 0.30 -19.13
C ALA A 32 -3.23 -0.93 -19.91
N ALA A 33 -4.00 -1.82 -19.25
CA ALA A 33 -4.34 -3.13 -19.79
C ALA A 33 -5.83 -3.48 -19.69
N GLU A 34 -6.62 -2.72 -18.94
CA GLU A 34 -8.05 -2.97 -18.70
C GLU A 34 -8.39 -4.46 -18.40
N PRO A 35 -7.82 -5.02 -17.32
CA PRO A 35 -7.89 -6.45 -17.01
C PRO A 35 -9.33 -6.91 -16.73
N GLY A 36 -9.54 -8.22 -16.82
CA GLY A 36 -10.83 -8.85 -16.57
C GLY A 36 -11.41 -8.51 -15.18
N LYS A 37 -12.74 -8.43 -15.09
CA LYS A 37 -13.49 -8.09 -13.85
C LYS A 37 -13.01 -8.87 -12.62
N LYS A 38 -12.79 -10.18 -12.77
CA LYS A 38 -12.35 -11.05 -11.66
C LYS A 38 -10.94 -10.73 -11.17
N THR A 39 -10.01 -10.44 -12.08
CA THR A 39 -8.64 -10.06 -11.72
C THR A 39 -8.62 -8.76 -10.94
N LYS A 40 -9.41 -7.77 -11.37
CA LYS A 40 -9.60 -6.50 -10.63
C LYS A 40 -10.16 -6.75 -9.23
N GLN A 41 -11.22 -7.55 -9.12
CA GLN A 41 -11.83 -7.87 -7.83
C GLN A 41 -10.84 -8.56 -6.89
N ILE A 42 -10.08 -9.55 -7.37
CA ILE A 42 -9.09 -10.27 -6.56
C ILE A 42 -7.97 -9.34 -6.10
N ALA A 43 -7.44 -8.48 -6.98
CA ALA A 43 -6.40 -7.52 -6.62
C ALA A 43 -6.89 -6.52 -5.56
N LEU A 44 -8.11 -5.98 -5.72
CA LEU A 44 -8.68 -5.02 -4.77
C LEU A 44 -9.03 -5.66 -3.43
N ILE A 45 -9.58 -6.88 -3.43
CA ILE A 45 -9.79 -7.65 -2.19
C ILE A 45 -8.45 -7.95 -1.52
N GLY A 46 -7.43 -8.35 -2.29
CA GLY A 46 -6.07 -8.56 -1.78
C GLY A 46 -5.50 -7.31 -1.12
N ALA A 47 -5.68 -6.14 -1.75
CA ALA A 47 -5.25 -4.86 -1.18
C ALA A 47 -6.00 -4.56 0.14
N ILE A 48 -7.32 -4.76 0.20
CA ILE A 48 -8.11 -4.58 1.43
C ILE A 48 -7.61 -5.50 2.55
N VAL A 49 -7.34 -6.78 2.24
CA VAL A 49 -6.84 -7.75 3.21
C VAL A 49 -5.45 -7.36 3.72
N LEU A 50 -4.54 -6.98 2.83
CA LEU A 50 -3.20 -6.53 3.20
C LEU A 50 -3.26 -5.27 4.07
N LEU A 51 -4.05 -4.27 3.70
CA LEU A 51 -4.20 -3.05 4.48
C LEU A 51 -4.85 -3.33 5.85
N GLY A 52 -5.86 -4.20 5.91
CA GLY A 52 -6.50 -4.60 7.16
C GLY A 52 -5.57 -5.37 8.10
N VAL A 53 -4.82 -6.35 7.58
CA VAL A 53 -3.85 -7.12 8.37
C VAL A 53 -2.68 -6.24 8.78
N GLY A 54 -2.16 -5.40 7.89
CA GLY A 54 -1.13 -4.42 8.19
C GLY A 54 -1.58 -3.46 9.29
N GLY A 55 -2.77 -2.87 9.16
CA GLY A 55 -3.35 -2.01 10.19
C GLY A 55 -3.57 -2.71 11.54
N LEU A 56 -3.86 -4.01 11.54
CA LEU A 56 -3.91 -4.79 12.78
C LEU A 56 -2.52 -4.94 13.41
N MET A 57 -1.48 -5.18 12.61
CA MET A 57 -0.09 -5.24 13.09
C MET A 57 0.37 -3.89 13.67
N SER A 58 -0.10 -2.76 13.14
CA SER A 58 0.26 -1.43 13.67
C SER A 58 -0.23 -1.22 15.11
N VAL A 59 -1.39 -1.78 15.48
CA VAL A 59 -1.91 -1.71 16.86
C VAL A 59 -0.96 -2.41 17.84
N PHE A 60 -0.39 -3.56 17.45
CA PHE A 60 0.54 -4.32 18.28
C PHE A 60 1.94 -3.71 18.37
N HIS A 61 2.24 -2.69 17.56
CA HIS A 61 3.47 -1.91 17.68
C HIS A 61 3.35 -0.77 18.72
N LEU A 62 2.13 -0.37 19.09
CA LEU A 62 1.93 0.69 20.07
C LEU A 62 2.47 0.28 21.44
N ALA A 63 3.08 1.23 22.16
CA ALA A 63 3.51 1.03 23.55
C ALA A 63 2.35 0.67 24.49
N HIS A 64 1.15 1.18 24.16
CA HIS A 64 -0.10 0.95 24.87
C HIS A 64 -1.22 0.65 23.86
N PRO A 65 -1.34 -0.61 23.37
CA PRO A 65 -2.34 -0.99 22.37
C PRO A 65 -3.79 -0.68 22.79
N GLU A 66 -4.08 -0.75 24.09
CA GLU A 66 -5.39 -0.42 24.68
C GLU A 66 -5.76 1.06 24.51
N ARG A 67 -4.79 1.92 24.18
CA ARG A 67 -4.98 3.37 23.98
C ARG A 67 -5.01 3.78 22.51
N PHE A 68 -5.17 2.85 21.56
CA PHE A 68 -5.13 3.13 20.11
C PHE A 68 -6.13 4.23 19.67
N MET A 69 -7.26 4.38 20.38
CA MET A 69 -8.22 5.46 20.14
C MET A 69 -7.59 6.86 20.26
N GLY A 70 -6.52 7.00 21.04
CA GLY A 70 -5.75 8.25 21.13
C GLY A 70 -5.05 8.64 19.82
N ALA A 71 -4.62 7.65 19.01
CA ALA A 71 -4.06 7.92 17.68
C ALA A 71 -5.14 8.46 16.74
N ILE A 72 -6.36 7.91 16.81
CA ILE A 72 -7.53 8.38 16.05
C ILE A 72 -7.92 9.81 16.47
N ALA A 73 -7.90 10.11 17.78
CA ALA A 73 -8.22 11.44 18.28
C ALA A 73 -7.23 12.53 17.81
N ASN A 74 -6.01 12.15 17.41
CA ASN A 74 -4.95 13.06 16.96
C ASN A 74 -4.64 12.92 15.45
N LEU A 75 -5.62 12.47 14.66
CA LEU A 75 -5.45 12.20 13.23
C LEU A 75 -4.99 13.42 12.42
N LEU A 76 -5.31 14.64 12.88
CA LEU A 76 -4.92 15.90 12.23
C LEU A 76 -3.61 16.50 12.78
N SER A 77 -2.86 15.74 13.59
CA SER A 77 -1.51 16.16 14.03
C SER A 77 -0.47 16.12 12.91
N PHE A 78 -0.75 15.36 11.82
CA PHE A 78 0.17 15.08 10.72
C PHE A 78 1.54 14.53 11.17
N SER A 79 1.60 13.91 12.35
CA SER A 79 2.71 13.06 12.79
C SER A 79 2.80 11.78 11.95
N GLY A 80 3.95 11.10 11.95
CA GLY A 80 4.15 9.82 11.26
C GLY A 80 3.03 8.80 11.51
N ILE A 81 2.66 8.57 12.78
CA ILE A 81 1.55 7.66 13.14
C ILE A 81 0.21 8.14 12.55
N ALA A 82 -0.05 9.45 12.58
CA ALA A 82 -1.29 10.00 12.01
C ALA A 82 -1.32 9.86 10.48
N LEU A 83 -0.19 10.07 9.81
CA LEU A 83 -0.04 9.89 8.36
C LEU A 83 -0.20 8.42 7.96
N GLU A 84 0.33 7.49 8.73
CA GLU A 84 0.14 6.05 8.53
C GLU A 84 -1.33 5.64 8.67
N LEU A 85 -2.03 6.14 9.68
CA LEU A 85 -3.45 5.87 9.91
C LEU A 85 -4.33 6.48 8.80
N LEU A 86 -4.01 7.70 8.35
CA LEU A 86 -4.66 8.33 7.20
C LEU A 86 -4.41 7.51 5.92
N GLY A 87 -3.17 7.07 5.69
CA GLY A 87 -2.80 6.21 4.57
C GLY A 87 -3.63 4.93 4.55
N LEU A 88 -3.69 4.20 5.68
CA LEU A 88 -4.51 2.99 5.83
C LEU A 88 -6.00 3.27 5.54
N ALA A 89 -6.55 4.34 6.10
CA ALA A 89 -7.95 4.70 5.92
C ALA A 89 -8.26 5.05 4.46
N PHE A 90 -7.49 5.94 3.84
CA PHE A 90 -7.70 6.33 2.44
C PHE A 90 -7.43 5.17 1.48
N GLY A 91 -6.39 4.38 1.72
CA GLY A 91 -6.09 3.19 0.92
C GLY A 91 -7.22 2.16 0.99
N GLY A 92 -7.70 1.86 2.20
CA GLY A 92 -8.80 0.91 2.40
C GLY A 92 -10.11 1.38 1.77
N VAL A 93 -10.47 2.66 1.95
CA VAL A 93 -11.67 3.26 1.34
C VAL A 93 -11.54 3.29 -0.18
N ALA A 94 -10.40 3.70 -0.72
CA ALA A 94 -10.18 3.72 -2.18
C ALA A 94 -10.30 2.32 -2.77
N ALA A 95 -9.67 1.31 -2.16
CA ALA A 95 -9.77 -0.08 -2.60
C ALA A 95 -11.22 -0.60 -2.55
N LEU A 96 -11.96 -0.30 -1.48
CA LEU A 96 -13.36 -0.70 -1.32
C LEU A 96 -14.26 -0.02 -2.35
N VAL A 97 -14.18 1.30 -2.51
CA VAL A 97 -15.00 2.03 -3.49
C VAL A 97 -14.67 1.59 -4.90
N PHE A 98 -13.39 1.38 -5.22
CA PHE A 98 -13.00 0.85 -6.52
C PHE A 98 -13.56 -0.55 -6.75
N LEU A 99 -13.54 -1.42 -5.74
CA LEU A 99 -14.13 -2.76 -5.81
C LEU A 99 -15.64 -2.71 -6.10
N LEU A 100 -16.36 -1.81 -5.43
CA LEU A 100 -17.80 -1.60 -5.65
C LEU A 100 -18.07 -1.10 -7.07
N VAL A 101 -17.31 -0.12 -7.54
CA VAL A 101 -17.43 0.46 -8.90
C VAL A 101 -17.15 -0.59 -9.99
N VAL A 102 -16.11 -1.42 -9.81
CA VAL A 102 -15.83 -2.57 -10.69
C VAL A 102 -16.99 -3.57 -10.68
N SER A 103 -17.61 -3.78 -9.51
CA SER A 103 -18.72 -4.73 -9.37
C SER A 103 -19.99 -4.23 -10.07
N MET A 104 -20.19 -2.90 -10.09
CA MET A 104 -21.25 -2.18 -10.82
C MET A 104 -20.95 -2.01 -12.32
N GLU A 105 -19.77 -2.42 -12.80
CA GLU A 105 -19.35 -2.30 -14.21
C GLU A 105 -19.34 -0.86 -14.75
N ASN A 106 -19.14 0.11 -13.85
CA ASN A 106 -19.05 1.53 -14.21
C ASN A 106 -17.64 1.87 -14.71
N LYS A 107 -17.42 1.75 -16.02
CA LYS A 107 -16.13 1.99 -16.68
C LYS A 107 -15.55 3.39 -16.48
N ALA A 108 -16.39 4.42 -16.44
CA ALA A 108 -15.92 5.79 -16.20
C ALA A 108 -15.42 5.93 -14.75
N GLY A 109 -16.18 5.40 -13.79
CA GLY A 109 -15.78 5.33 -12.39
C GLY A 109 -14.49 4.53 -12.20
N GLU A 110 -14.33 3.40 -12.89
CA GLU A 110 -13.11 2.58 -12.80
C GLU A 110 -11.86 3.39 -13.16
N LYS A 111 -11.90 4.23 -14.21
CA LYS A 111 -10.77 5.07 -14.61
C LYS A 111 -10.43 6.14 -13.57
N VAL A 112 -11.45 6.78 -12.98
CA VAL A 112 -11.24 7.77 -11.92
C VAL A 112 -10.63 7.12 -10.69
N LEU A 113 -11.20 6.00 -10.23
CA LEU A 113 -10.72 5.29 -9.05
C LEU A 113 -9.33 4.67 -9.27
N ALA A 114 -8.99 4.29 -10.50
CA ALA A 114 -7.64 3.86 -10.85
C ALA A 114 -6.60 4.96 -10.61
N VAL A 115 -6.86 6.18 -11.09
CA VAL A 115 -5.97 7.33 -10.84
C VAL A 115 -5.87 7.63 -9.35
N CYS A 116 -6.99 7.68 -8.62
CA CYS A 116 -6.98 7.89 -7.17
C CYS A 116 -6.17 6.82 -6.44
N SER A 117 -6.32 5.55 -6.83
CA SER A 117 -5.61 4.41 -6.22
C SER A 117 -4.09 4.48 -6.44
N ILE A 118 -3.65 4.93 -7.62
CA ILE A 118 -2.23 5.17 -7.91
C ILE A 118 -1.69 6.26 -6.98
N LEU A 119 -2.35 7.42 -6.94
CA LEU A 119 -1.90 8.56 -6.14
C LEU A 119 -1.86 8.22 -4.64
N ILE A 120 -2.91 7.58 -4.13
CA ILE A 120 -3.00 7.17 -2.72
C ILE A 120 -1.94 6.12 -2.41
N GLY A 121 -1.79 5.07 -3.22
CA GLY A 121 -0.82 4.02 -2.97
C GLY A 121 0.63 4.51 -3.00
N VAL A 122 0.97 5.38 -3.95
CA VAL A 122 2.30 6.03 -4.03
C VAL A 122 2.54 6.94 -2.83
N ALA A 123 1.61 7.84 -2.53
CA ALA A 123 1.75 8.77 -1.41
C ALA A 123 1.84 8.03 -0.06
N ALA A 124 0.95 7.06 0.19
CA ALA A 124 0.93 6.29 1.43
C ALA A 124 2.19 5.45 1.62
N SER A 125 2.72 4.83 0.55
CA SER A 125 3.98 4.07 0.62
C SER A 125 5.16 4.96 1.00
N PHE A 126 5.23 6.18 0.44
CA PHE A 126 6.25 7.17 0.81
C PHE A 126 6.07 7.66 2.25
N LEU A 127 4.83 8.03 2.62
CA LEU A 127 4.53 8.56 3.96
C LEU A 127 4.77 7.54 5.07
N GLN A 128 4.53 6.25 4.80
CA GLN A 128 4.89 5.18 5.72
C GLN A 128 6.42 5.14 5.95
N GLY A 129 7.23 5.29 4.91
CA GLY A 129 8.68 5.43 5.07
C GLY A 129 9.10 6.74 5.74
N TYR A 130 8.38 7.83 5.47
CA TYR A 130 8.62 9.13 6.10
C TYR A 130 8.36 9.11 7.62
N ALA A 131 7.45 8.26 8.11
CA ALA A 131 7.25 8.09 9.55
C ALA A 131 8.53 7.64 10.27
N TYR A 132 9.41 6.85 9.62
CA TYR A 132 10.72 6.48 10.16
C TYR A 132 11.69 7.67 10.19
N PHE A 133 11.65 8.52 9.16
CA PHE A 133 12.47 9.74 9.09
C PHE A 133 12.20 10.68 10.27
N GLU A 134 10.97 10.77 10.76
CA GLU A 134 10.62 11.61 11.91
C GLU A 134 11.20 11.09 13.24
N VAL A 135 11.58 9.82 13.32
CA VAL A 135 12.17 9.23 14.53
C VAL A 135 13.69 9.48 14.55
N ALA A 136 14.08 10.74 14.66
CA ALA A 136 15.48 11.17 14.60
C ALA A 136 16.40 10.54 15.68
N ALA A 137 15.81 10.02 16.75
CA ALA A 137 16.52 9.32 17.82
C ALA A 137 17.06 7.94 17.40
N GLN A 138 16.54 7.32 16.33
CA GLN A 138 17.02 6.02 15.86
C GLN A 138 18.17 6.19 14.87
N PRO A 139 19.37 5.65 15.14
CA PRO A 139 20.50 5.75 14.25
C PRO A 139 20.18 5.20 12.85
N GLY A 140 20.44 6.00 11.82
CA GLY A 140 20.21 5.62 10.42
C GLY A 140 18.78 5.79 9.92
N TRP A 141 17.81 6.18 10.74
CA TRP A 141 16.43 6.39 10.29
C TRP A 141 16.19 7.80 9.73
N HIS A 142 16.89 8.81 10.24
CA HIS A 142 16.75 10.22 9.84
C HIS A 142 17.41 10.55 8.50
N GLN A 143 17.02 9.83 7.44
CA GLN A 143 17.46 10.06 6.07
C GLN A 143 16.27 9.95 5.11
N ILE A 144 16.06 10.96 4.25
CA ILE A 144 14.95 10.95 3.30
C ILE A 144 15.05 9.80 2.29
N ALA A 145 16.26 9.32 2.03
CA ALA A 145 16.52 8.14 1.20
C ALA A 145 15.78 6.90 1.70
N LEU A 146 15.60 6.76 3.02
CA LEU A 146 14.85 5.64 3.61
C LEU A 146 13.37 5.69 3.22
N ALA A 147 12.76 6.88 3.17
CA ALA A 147 11.38 7.04 2.74
C ALA A 147 11.18 6.64 1.26
N PHE A 148 12.15 6.96 0.41
CA PHE A 148 12.17 6.49 -0.98
C PHE A 148 12.41 4.97 -1.09
N GLY A 149 13.30 4.40 -0.28
CA GLY A 149 13.49 2.95 -0.21
C GLY A 149 12.20 2.21 0.15
N TYR A 150 11.46 2.68 1.16
CA TYR A 150 10.14 2.13 1.50
C TYR A 150 9.10 2.32 0.39
N LEU A 151 9.09 3.47 -0.29
CA LEU A 151 8.24 3.69 -1.45
C LEU A 151 8.49 2.62 -2.54
N PHE A 152 9.75 2.49 -2.97
CA PHE A 152 10.08 1.62 -4.09
C PHE A 152 9.93 0.14 -3.76
N THR A 153 10.31 -0.29 -2.55
CA THR A 153 10.08 -1.67 -2.09
C THR A 153 8.59 -2.00 -2.00
N SER A 154 7.76 -1.10 -1.47
CA SER A 154 6.30 -1.29 -1.37
C SER A 154 5.66 -1.42 -2.75
N LEU A 155 6.01 -0.53 -3.68
CA LEU A 155 5.50 -0.57 -5.05
C LEU A 155 5.99 -1.82 -5.80
N ALA A 156 7.25 -2.22 -5.63
CA ALA A 156 7.78 -3.44 -6.25
C ALA A 156 7.07 -4.71 -5.73
N LEU A 157 6.88 -4.82 -4.42
CA LEU A 157 6.20 -5.96 -3.80
C LEU A 157 4.73 -6.03 -4.21
N GLY A 158 4.05 -4.89 -4.24
CA GLY A 158 2.67 -4.80 -4.72
C GLY A 158 2.54 -5.15 -6.20
N ALA A 159 3.50 -4.73 -7.03
CA ALA A 159 3.53 -5.08 -8.45
C ALA A 159 3.77 -6.56 -8.69
N LEU A 160 4.65 -7.18 -7.88
CA LEU A 160 4.87 -8.62 -7.88
C LEU A 160 3.60 -9.39 -7.47
N ALA A 161 2.92 -8.95 -6.41
CA ALA A 161 1.67 -9.54 -5.97
C ALA A 161 0.58 -9.46 -7.06
N TYR A 162 0.47 -8.32 -7.74
CA TYR A 162 -0.44 -8.16 -8.86
C TYR A 162 -0.08 -9.09 -10.02
N ALA A 163 1.20 -9.17 -10.40
CA ALA A 163 1.66 -10.04 -11.47
C ALA A 163 1.34 -11.51 -11.19
N ALA A 164 1.47 -11.97 -9.93
CA ALA A 164 1.08 -13.31 -9.52
C ALA A 164 -0.44 -13.55 -9.68
N ILE A 165 -1.28 -12.57 -9.30
CA ILE A 165 -2.73 -12.63 -9.50
C ILE A 165 -3.06 -12.72 -10.99
N ALA A 166 -2.51 -11.82 -11.80
CA ALA A 166 -2.79 -11.75 -13.22
C ALA A 166 -2.32 -13.00 -13.98
N ALA A 167 -1.15 -13.56 -13.62
CA ALA A 167 -0.64 -14.82 -14.15
C ALA A 167 -1.59 -15.99 -13.83
N GLY A 168 -2.04 -16.10 -12.58
CA GLY A 168 -3.01 -17.13 -12.17
C GLY A 168 -4.40 -16.98 -12.82
N ARG A 169 -4.66 -15.84 -13.47
CA ARG A 169 -5.90 -15.54 -14.19
C ARG A 169 -5.78 -15.61 -15.71
N ALA A 170 -4.58 -15.92 -16.22
CA ALA A 170 -4.28 -15.95 -17.65
C ALA A 170 -4.65 -14.63 -18.38
N GLU A 171 -4.40 -13.50 -17.72
CA GLU A 171 -4.54 -12.18 -18.36
C GLU A 171 -3.50 -11.98 -19.47
N ASP A 172 -3.77 -11.05 -20.38
CA ASP A 172 -2.93 -10.78 -21.55
C ASP A 172 -1.44 -10.53 -21.21
N GLU A 173 -0.55 -11.15 -21.99
CA GLU A 173 0.89 -11.11 -21.76
C GLU A 173 1.47 -9.69 -21.87
N ALA A 174 0.92 -8.82 -22.73
CA ALA A 174 1.50 -7.50 -22.93
C ALA A 174 1.31 -6.61 -21.69
N GLY A 175 0.12 -6.66 -21.08
CA GLY A 175 -0.18 -5.98 -19.82
C GLY A 175 0.68 -6.51 -18.65
N LEU A 176 0.81 -7.83 -18.54
CA LEU A 176 1.70 -8.46 -17.54
C LEU A 176 3.17 -8.04 -17.71
N ARG A 177 3.66 -7.96 -18.94
CA ARG A 177 5.04 -7.56 -19.22
C ARG A 177 5.32 -6.12 -18.81
N LEU A 178 4.37 -5.20 -18.99
CA LEU A 178 4.52 -3.82 -18.53
C LEU A 178 4.61 -3.75 -17.00
N ILE A 179 3.72 -4.45 -16.29
CA ILE A 179 3.70 -4.49 -14.83
C ILE A 179 4.96 -5.17 -14.29
N GLY A 180 5.41 -6.25 -14.92
CA GLY A 180 6.66 -6.92 -14.57
C GLY A 180 7.89 -6.03 -14.76
N LYS A 181 7.95 -5.25 -15.85
CA LYS A 181 9.01 -4.26 -16.06
C LYS A 181 8.97 -3.16 -15.01
N ALA A 182 7.78 -2.66 -14.66
CA ALA A 182 7.61 -1.68 -13.60
C ALA A 182 8.09 -2.24 -12.25
N ALA A 183 7.72 -3.49 -11.92
CA ALA A 183 8.17 -4.17 -10.70
C ALA A 183 9.71 -4.28 -10.64
N CYS A 184 10.36 -4.72 -11.71
CA CYS A 184 11.82 -4.80 -11.77
C CYS A 184 12.49 -3.41 -11.67
N GLY A 185 11.96 -2.40 -12.35
CA GLY A 185 12.48 -1.04 -12.28
C GLY A 185 12.37 -0.45 -10.87
N LEU A 186 11.23 -0.65 -10.20
CA LEU A 186 11.01 -0.23 -8.82
C LEU A 186 11.94 -0.97 -7.86
N ALA A 187 12.15 -2.27 -8.04
CA ALA A 187 13.08 -3.04 -7.22
C ALA A 187 14.55 -2.60 -7.37
N VAL A 188 14.95 -2.04 -8.51
CA VAL A 188 16.30 -1.48 -8.71
C VAL A 188 16.47 -0.12 -8.03
N LEU A 189 15.38 0.64 -7.85
CA LEU A 189 15.38 1.94 -7.18
C LEU A 189 15.31 1.82 -5.65
N ALA A 190 14.89 0.66 -5.14
CA ALA A 190 14.81 0.32 -3.72
C ALA A 190 16.19 0.10 -3.08
#